data_AF-A0A2V8NE87-F1
#
_entry.id   AF-A0A2V8NE87-F1
#
_cell.length_a   1.000
_cell.length_b   1.000
_cell.length_c   1.000
_cell.angle_alpha   90.00
_cell.angle_beta   90.00
_cell.angle_gamma   90.00
#
_symmetry.space_group_name_H-M   'P 1'
#
loop_
_entity.id
_entity.type
_entity.pdbx_description
1 polymer ?
#
loop_
_entity_poly.entity_id
_entity_poly.type
_entity_poly.pdbx_seq_one_letter_code
_entity_poly.pdbx_strand_id
1 'polypeptide(L)'
;MNLTKEYFDKALKSLATKADLKGLATKKELEKFATKADLEKQTQYLMAYSSDQIEGLARMVNDGFVDLQGRLDVKERVVKLERELKKIKEALQV
;
A
#
# COMPACT_ATOMS: atom_id res chain seq x y z
N MET A 1 50.06 42.74 -25.90
CA MET A 1 49.22 42.84 -24.69
C MET A 1 50.15 42.75 -23.49
N ASN A 2 50.21 43.78 -22.65
CA ASN A 2 51.05 43.76 -21.45
C ASN A 2 50.29 43.03 -20.34
N LEU A 3 50.69 41.80 -20.06
CA LEU A 3 50.20 41.02 -18.92
C LEU A 3 50.78 41.62 -17.64
N THR A 4 49.99 42.42 -16.92
CA THR A 4 50.42 43.04 -15.66
C THR A 4 50.10 42.13 -14.47
N LYS A 5 50.79 42.34 -13.35
CA LYS A 5 50.48 41.66 -12.08
C LYS A 5 49.01 41.82 -11.68
N GLU A 6 48.44 43.00 -11.87
CA GLU A 6 47.01 43.27 -11.62
C GLU A 6 46.07 42.40 -12.45
N TYR A 7 46.43 42.12 -13.70
CA TYR A 7 45.66 41.21 -14.55
C TYR A 7 45.63 39.79 -13.95
N PHE A 8 46.77 39.29 -13.48
CA PHE A 8 46.85 37.99 -12.81
C PHE A 8 46.13 37.96 -11.47
N ASP A 9 46.27 39.00 -10.64
CA ASP A 9 45.59 39.08 -9.34
C ASP A 9 44.06 39.10 -9.51
N LYS A 10 43.56 39.79 -10.53
CA LYS A 10 42.13 39.80 -10.86
C LYS A 10 41.64 38.42 -11.32
N ALA A 11 42.42 37.73 -12.15
CA ALA A 11 42.09 36.38 -12.60
C ALA A 11 42.09 35.38 -11.43
N LEU A 12 43.10 35.43 -10.56
CA LEU A 12 43.22 34.53 -9.40
C LEU A 12 42.11 34.74 -8.37
N LYS A 13 41.66 35.97 -8.15
CA LYS A 13 40.54 36.27 -7.23
C LYS A 13 39.21 35.63 -7.65
N SER A 14 39.03 35.29 -8.92
CA SER A 14 37.81 34.62 -9.40
C SER A 14 37.83 33.10 -9.23
N LEU A 15 38.98 32.51 -8.86
CA LEU A 15 39.08 31.07 -8.67
C LEU A 15 38.56 30.67 -7.30
N ALA A 16 37.77 29.58 -7.26
CA ALA A 16 37.36 28.96 -6.02
C ALA A 16 38.57 28.37 -5.28
N THR A 17 38.54 28.48 -3.97
CA THR A 17 39.54 27.93 -3.03
C THR A 17 39.04 26.62 -2.42
N LYS A 18 39.92 25.92 -1.72
CA LYS A 18 39.52 24.73 -0.94
C LYS A 18 38.53 25.06 0.18
N ALA A 19 38.56 26.29 0.70
CA ALA A 19 37.62 26.72 1.73
C ALA A 19 36.19 26.78 1.19
N ASP A 20 36.01 27.20 -0.07
CA ASP A 20 34.71 27.30 -0.73
C ASP A 20 34.04 25.93 -0.94
N LEU A 21 34.83 24.85 -0.94
CA LEU A 21 34.34 23.48 -1.15
C LEU A 21 33.98 22.72 0.14
N LYS A 22 34.41 23.19 1.33
CA LYS A 22 34.29 22.43 2.60
C LYS A 22 32.85 22.09 3.02
N GLY A 23 31.84 22.76 2.46
CA GLY A 23 30.43 22.50 2.75
C GLY A 23 29.66 21.76 1.64
N LEU A 24 30.32 21.45 0.52
CA LEU A 24 29.66 20.79 -0.60
C LEU A 24 29.65 19.27 -0.39
N ALA A 25 28.50 18.65 -0.62
CA ALA A 25 28.41 17.20 -0.69
C ALA A 25 29.21 16.67 -1.88
N THR A 26 29.95 15.59 -1.66
CA THR A 26 30.65 14.84 -2.70
C THR A 26 29.67 13.93 -3.44
N LYS A 27 30.01 13.55 -4.68
CA LYS A 27 29.18 12.61 -5.47
C LYS A 27 28.96 11.27 -4.74
N LYS A 28 30.01 10.75 -4.11
CA LYS A 28 29.96 9.51 -3.32
C LYS A 28 29.00 9.62 -2.13
N GLU A 29 28.89 10.79 -1.51
CA GLU A 29 27.91 11.02 -0.44
C GLU A 29 26.47 11.07 -0.94
N LEU A 30 26.25 11.47 -2.20
CA LEU A 30 24.92 11.52 -2.81
C LEU A 30 24.44 10.17 -3.34
N GLU A 31 25.35 9.28 -3.74
CA GLU A 31 25.04 7.93 -4.25
C GLU A 31 24.28 7.03 -3.26
N LYS A 32 24.32 7.35 -1.96
CA LYS A 32 23.62 6.58 -0.91
C LYS A 32 22.11 6.87 -0.83
N PHE A 33 21.64 7.93 -1.48
CA PHE A 33 20.23 8.32 -1.40
C PHE A 33 19.40 7.61 -2.45
N ALA A 34 18.22 7.14 -2.05
CA ALA A 34 17.22 6.64 -2.97
C ALA A 34 16.80 7.77 -3.93
N THR A 35 16.67 7.42 -5.20
CA THR A 35 16.12 8.32 -6.21
C THR A 35 14.59 8.33 -6.12
N LYS A 36 13.97 9.31 -6.77
CA LYS A 36 12.51 9.35 -6.91
C LYS A 36 11.95 8.08 -7.55
N ALA A 37 12.64 7.52 -8.55
CA ALA A 37 12.23 6.30 -9.23
C ALA A 37 12.27 5.07 -8.31
N ASP A 38 13.25 5.01 -7.40
CA ASP A 38 13.33 3.92 -6.41
C ASP A 38 12.12 3.94 -5.48
N LEU A 39 11.73 5.14 -5.03
CA LEU A 39 10.55 5.32 -4.17
C LEU A 39 9.26 5.00 -4.91
N GLU A 40 9.10 5.46 -6.16
CA GLU A 40 7.94 5.15 -6.98
C GLU A 40 7.77 3.64 -7.18
N LYS A 41 8.86 2.93 -7.48
CA LYS A 41 8.86 1.47 -7.62
C LYS A 41 8.45 0.78 -6.32
N GLN A 42 8.98 1.24 -5.18
CA GLN A 42 8.63 0.70 -3.87
C GLN A 42 7.15 0.93 -3.55
N THR A 43 6.63 2.13 -3.82
CA THR A 43 5.21 2.46 -3.64
C THR A 43 4.32 1.60 -4.52
N GLN A 44 4.66 1.43 -5.80
CA GLN A 44 3.89 0.58 -6.72
C GLN A 44 3.83 -0.87 -6.23
N TYR A 45 4.97 -1.42 -5.77
CA TYR A 45 5.01 -2.76 -5.21
C TYR A 45 4.12 -2.89 -3.97
N LEU A 46 4.19 -1.93 -3.04
CA LEU A 46 3.37 -1.94 -1.83
C LEU A 46 1.88 -1.83 -2.14
N MET A 47 1.51 -1.01 -3.13
CA MET A 47 0.12 -0.88 -3.58
C MET A 47 -0.39 -2.20 -4.16
N ALA A 48 0.35 -2.83 -5.07
CA ALA A 48 -0.04 -4.11 -5.66
C ALA A 48 -0.19 -5.20 -4.59
N TYR A 49 0.80 -5.33 -3.70
CA TYR A 49 0.72 -6.28 -2.59
C TYR A 49 -0.50 -6.05 -1.70
N SER A 50 -0.77 -4.80 -1.34
CA SER A 50 -1.92 -4.45 -0.51
C SER A 50 -3.24 -4.78 -1.21
N SER A 51 -3.37 -4.46 -2.51
CA SER A 51 -4.53 -4.80 -3.32
C SER A 51 -4.79 -6.31 -3.35
N ASP A 52 -3.76 -7.13 -3.58
CA ASP A 52 -3.88 -8.59 -3.58
C ASP A 52 -4.36 -9.14 -2.23
N GLN A 53 -3.83 -8.60 -1.12
CA GLN A 53 -4.26 -9.01 0.23
C GLN A 53 -5.71 -8.60 0.52
N ILE A 54 -6.12 -7.40 0.09
CA ILE A 54 -7.49 -6.91 0.24
C ILE A 54 -8.47 -7.79 -0.55
N GLU A 55 -8.13 -8.15 -1.79
CA GLU A 55 -8.95 -9.05 -2.60
C GLU A 55 -9.06 -10.45 -1.97
N GLY A 56 -7.95 -10.98 -1.46
CA GLY A 56 -7.95 -12.26 -0.75
C GLY A 56 -8.87 -12.25 0.47
N LEU A 57 -8.79 -11.20 1.30
CA LEU A 57 -9.68 -11.01 2.43
C LEU A 57 -11.14 -10.87 2.00
N ALA A 58 -11.42 -10.08 0.96
CA ALA A 58 -12.77 -9.88 0.45
C ALA A 58 -13.40 -11.20 -0.01
N ARG A 59 -12.64 -12.06 -0.71
CA ARG A 59 -13.10 -13.40 -1.11
C ARG A 59 -13.40 -14.28 0.10
N MET A 60 -12.47 -14.38 1.05
CA MET A 60 -12.68 -15.18 2.27
C MET A 60 -13.91 -14.74 3.07
N VAL A 61 -14.11 -13.43 3.20
CA VAL A 61 -15.27 -12.85 3.89
C VAL A 61 -16.55 -13.16 3.13
N ASN A 62 -16.57 -12.96 1.82
CA ASN A 62 -17.73 -13.26 0.98
C ASN A 62 -18.12 -14.74 1.05
N ASP A 63 -17.14 -15.64 0.88
CA ASP A 63 -17.37 -17.08 0.90
C ASP A 63 -17.88 -17.54 2.28
N GLY A 64 -17.34 -16.97 3.36
CA GLY A 64 -17.83 -17.21 4.71
C GLY A 64 -19.28 -16.74 4.91
N PHE A 65 -19.67 -15.59 4.36
CA PHE A 65 -21.06 -15.12 4.42
C PHE A 65 -22.00 -16.02 3.61
N VAL A 66 -21.58 -16.46 2.42
CA VAL A 66 -22.37 -17.38 1.60
C VAL A 66 -22.60 -18.72 2.33
N ASP A 67 -21.55 -19.28 2.97
CA ASP A 67 -21.69 -20.50 3.79
C ASP A 67 -22.68 -20.29 4.94
N LEU A 68 -22.54 -19.18 5.69
CA LEU A 68 -23.43 -18.87 6.81
C LEU A 68 -24.87 -18.68 6.34
N GLN A 69 -25.11 -18.00 5.22
CA GLN A 69 -26.44 -17.86 4.65
C GLN A 69 -27.05 -19.23 4.32
N GLY A 70 -26.27 -20.13 3.71
CA GLY A 70 -26.72 -21.49 3.43
C GLY A 70 -27.06 -22.28 4.71
N ARG A 71 -26.23 -22.17 5.75
CA ARG A 71 -26.46 -22.84 7.05
C ARG A 71 -27.66 -22.27 7.81
N LEU A 72 -27.92 -20.98 7.66
CA LEU A 72 -29.02 -20.26 8.30
C LEU A 72 -30.32 -20.32 7.50
N ASP A 73 -30.32 -20.83 6.26
CA ASP A 73 -31.55 -21.04 5.50
C ASP A 73 -32.36 -22.22 6.06
N VAL A 74 -33.13 -21.92 7.09
CA VAL A 74 -33.98 -22.87 7.81
C VAL A 74 -35.43 -22.81 7.37
N LYS A 75 -35.77 -21.99 6.36
CA LYS A 75 -37.17 -21.73 5.97
C LYS A 75 -37.95 -23.01 5.68
N GLU A 76 -37.39 -23.90 4.85
CA GLU A 76 -38.05 -25.15 4.51
C GLU A 76 -38.24 -26.06 5.73
N ARG A 77 -37.21 -26.16 6.59
CA ARG A 77 -37.27 -26.96 7.82
C ARG A 77 -38.33 -26.42 8.78
N VAL A 78 -38.40 -25.11 8.95
CA VAL A 78 -39.42 -24.45 9.78
C VAL A 78 -40.82 -24.71 9.22
N VAL A 79 -41.02 -24.54 7.91
CA VAL A 79 -42.32 -24.83 7.26
C VAL A 79 -42.73 -26.29 7.45
N LYS A 80 -41.79 -27.23 7.34
CA LYS A 80 -42.06 -28.65 7.59
C LYS A 80 -42.45 -28.90 9.05
N LEU A 81 -41.71 -28.34 10.00
CA LEU A 81 -42.00 -28.45 11.43
C LEU A 81 -43.36 -27.85 11.79
N GLU A 82 -43.70 -26.69 11.24
CA GLU A 82 -45.01 -26.05 11.44
C GLU A 82 -46.16 -26.94 10.94
N ARG A 83 -45.99 -27.59 9.77
CA ARG A 83 -46.97 -28.55 9.23
C ARG A 83 -47.12 -29.79 10.12
N GLU A 84 -46.01 -30.34 10.60
CA GLU A 84 -46.02 -31.49 11.51
C GLU A 84 -46.68 -31.15 12.85
N LEU A 85 -46.38 -29.98 13.43
CA LEU A 85 -47.02 -29.47 14.64
C LEU A 85 -48.53 -29.29 14.46
N LYS A 86 -48.97 -28.75 13.31
CA LYS A 86 -50.39 -28.61 13.02
C LYS A 86 -51.12 -29.95 13.04
N LYS A 87 -50.56 -30.98 12.41
CA LYS A 87 -51.14 -32.35 12.42
C LYS A 87 -51.23 -32.93 13.82
N ILE A 88 -50.20 -32.71 14.65
CA ILE A 88 -50.19 -33.18 16.04
C ILE A 88 -51.29 -32.49 16.86
N LYS A 89 -51.43 -31.17 16.73
CA LYS A 89 -52.50 -30.39 17.39
C LYS A 89 -53.89 -30.88 17.00
N GLU A 90 -54.13 -31.07 15.71
CA GLU A 90 -55.38 -31.62 15.18
C GLU A 90 -55.67 -33.02 15.75
N ALA A 91 -54.67 -33.89 15.86
CA ALA A 91 -54.81 -35.23 16.41
C ALA A 91 -55.09 -35.25 17.93
N LEU A 92 -54.60 -34.23 18.66
CA LEU A 92 -54.79 -34.09 20.10
C LEU A 92 -56.03 -33.26 20.48
N GLN A 93 -56.77 -32.71 19.50
CA GLN A 93 -57.91 -31.80 19.71
C GLN A 93 -57.57 -30.56 20.59
N VAL A 94 -56.33 -30.08 20.54
CA VAL A 94 -55.82 -28.88 21.25
C VAL A 94 -55.24 -27.84 20.31
#